data_AF-A0A0F2N8R4-F1
#
_entry.id   AF-A0A0F2N8R4-F1
#
_cell.length_a   1.000
_cell.length_b   1.000
_cell.length_c   1.000
_cell.angle_alpha   90.00
_cell.angle_beta   90.00
_cell.angle_gamma   90.00
#
_symmetry.space_group_name_H-M   'P 1'
#
loop_
_entity.id
_entity.type
_entity.pdbx_description
1 polymer ?
#
loop_
_entity_poly.entity_id
_entity_poly.type
_entity_poly.pdbx_seq_one_letter_code
_entity_poly.pdbx_strand_id
1 'polypeptide(L)'
;MQNIAPVLIFALGVFSGLGGVLMLLGVRGKAMDNKDRKANVYGAIFLFIVAIMFISGGASVWLSSKKTEKMVQNIGPQVRDSEKQEAASPVKTQEKPQQTQERAQAEQNIKKTEAEKAVESFNQTQKVFNSVLTSYQSQIKDIGGGRIILTYHNDLDKLSEQSLDLFKNVQNMDIAKQYVYQKQIMMTAVLYLQSSIDDLISYTDNKKISKFTEAQDSLQKAIETNKLATVGVSKQALIDGYSPPKGKESQ
;
A
#
# COMPACT_ATOMS: atom_id res chain seq x y z
N MET A 1 21.17 27.21 -3.83
CA MET A 1 21.57 25.85 -4.26
C MET A 1 21.55 24.96 -3.02
N GLN A 2 20.59 24.04 -2.90
CA GLN A 2 20.46 23.17 -1.72
C GLN A 2 21.26 21.87 -1.94
N ASN A 3 22.08 21.50 -0.95
CA ASN A 3 23.00 20.36 -0.97
C ASN A 3 22.25 19.02 -1.05
N ILE A 4 22.37 18.34 -2.20
CA ILE A 4 21.80 17.00 -2.49
C ILE A 4 22.71 15.86 -1.96
N ALA A 5 23.92 16.20 -1.49
CA ALA A 5 24.92 15.24 -1.04
C ALA A 5 24.48 14.25 0.06
N PRO A 6 23.74 14.63 1.13
CA PRO A 6 23.45 13.69 2.22
C PRO A 6 22.41 12.62 1.84
N VAL A 7 21.51 12.90 0.88
CA VAL A 7 20.50 11.93 0.42
C VAL A 7 21.12 10.88 -0.50
N LEU A 8 22.08 11.29 -1.34
CA LEU A 8 22.83 10.39 -2.21
C LEU A 8 23.75 9.44 -1.44
N ILE A 9 24.38 9.91 -0.35
CA ILE A 9 25.23 9.08 0.52
C ILE A 9 24.39 8.04 1.29
N PHE A 10 23.18 8.40 1.74
CA PHE A 10 22.29 7.45 2.42
C PHE A 10 21.72 6.39 1.47
N ALA A 11 21.39 6.76 0.23
CA ALA A 11 20.96 5.81 -0.79
C ALA A 11 22.08 4.82 -1.15
N LEU A 12 23.32 5.29 -1.30
CA LEU A 12 24.48 4.43 -1.60
C LEU A 12 24.82 3.47 -0.44
N GLY A 13 24.56 3.85 0.82
CA GLY A 13 24.75 2.99 2.00
C GLY A 13 23.73 1.84 2.10
N VAL A 14 22.49 2.05 1.65
CA VAL A 14 21.46 0.99 1.67
C VAL A 14 21.69 -0.03 0.55
N PHE A 15 22.19 0.40 -0.62
CA PHE A 15 22.52 -0.50 -1.72
C PHE A 15 23.78 -1.35 -1.45
N SER A 16 24.77 -0.83 -0.72
CA SER A 16 25.96 -1.63 -0.32
C SER A 16 25.63 -2.66 0.77
N GLY A 17 24.65 -2.39 1.64
CA GLY A 17 24.14 -3.35 2.62
C GLY A 17 23.40 -4.54 2.00
N LEU A 18 22.58 -4.30 0.96
CA LEU A 18 21.83 -5.37 0.29
C LEU A 18 22.77 -6.33 -0.48
N GLY A 19 23.82 -5.79 -1.10
CA GLY A 19 24.87 -6.59 -1.74
C GLY A 19 25.66 -7.46 -0.75
N GLY A 20 25.95 -6.94 0.45
CA GLY A 20 26.61 -7.70 1.52
C GLY A 20 25.76 -8.84 2.09
N VAL A 21 24.46 -8.61 2.27
CA VAL A 21 23.51 -9.65 2.75
C VAL A 21 23.30 -10.74 1.70
N LEU A 22 23.22 -10.37 0.42
CA LEU A 22 23.14 -11.34 -0.68
C LEU A 22 24.43 -12.17 -0.84
N MET A 23 25.61 -11.58 -0.61
CA MET A 23 26.88 -12.33 -0.60
C MET A 23 27.00 -13.26 0.62
N LEU A 24 26.55 -12.85 1.81
CA LEU A 24 26.50 -13.71 3.01
C LEU A 24 25.55 -14.91 2.84
N LEU A 25 24.42 -14.71 2.14
CA LEU A 25 23.50 -15.80 1.78
C LEU A 25 24.07 -16.69 0.66
N GLY A 26 24.88 -16.14 -0.25
CA GLY A 26 25.58 -16.90 -1.30
C GLY A 26 26.72 -17.78 -0.76
N VAL A 27 27.45 -17.33 0.27
CA VAL A 27 28.60 -18.07 0.83
C VAL A 27 28.17 -19.24 1.74
N ARG A 28 26.96 -19.23 2.30
CA ARG A 28 26.39 -20.38 3.04
C ARG A 28 25.59 -21.38 2.19
N GLY A 29 25.49 -21.16 0.88
CA GLY A 29 24.64 -21.93 -0.04
C GLY A 29 25.09 -23.36 -0.39
N LYS A 30 26.11 -23.92 0.26
CA LYS A 30 26.56 -25.30 -0.03
C LYS A 30 25.85 -26.39 0.79
N ALA A 31 24.96 -26.06 1.73
CA ALA A 31 24.26 -27.07 2.52
C ALA A 31 22.89 -26.61 3.06
N MET A 32 22.01 -26.04 2.22
CA MET A 32 20.62 -25.78 2.61
C MET A 32 19.65 -26.29 1.55
N ASP A 33 18.68 -27.06 2.03
CA ASP A 33 17.66 -27.71 1.23
C ASP A 33 16.73 -26.67 0.56
N ASN A 34 16.12 -27.04 -0.56
CA ASN A 34 15.42 -26.09 -1.43
C ASN A 34 14.19 -25.41 -0.76
N LYS A 35 13.67 -26.00 0.33
CA LYS A 35 12.59 -25.43 1.17
C LYS A 35 13.07 -24.29 2.06
N ASP A 36 14.23 -24.42 2.70
CA ASP A 36 14.78 -23.40 3.62
C ASP A 36 15.27 -22.16 2.87
N ARG A 37 15.74 -22.37 1.65
CA ARG A 37 16.15 -21.28 0.77
C ARG A 37 14.98 -20.40 0.34
N LYS A 38 13.78 -20.97 0.14
CA LYS A 38 12.58 -20.19 -0.16
C LYS A 38 12.12 -19.39 1.06
N ALA A 39 12.05 -20.02 2.23
CA ALA A 39 11.66 -19.35 3.48
C ALA A 39 12.58 -18.16 3.83
N ASN A 40 13.90 -18.31 3.65
CA ASN A 40 14.86 -17.23 3.89
C ASN A 40 14.76 -16.07 2.88
N VAL A 41 14.44 -16.36 1.61
CA VAL A 41 14.24 -15.33 0.60
C VAL A 41 12.95 -14.55 0.86
N TYR A 42 11.85 -15.23 1.21
CA TYR A 42 10.59 -14.55 1.55
C TYR A 42 10.67 -13.76 2.85
N GLY A 43 11.39 -14.27 3.86
CA GLY A 43 11.67 -13.53 5.10
C GLY A 43 12.52 -12.28 4.87
N ALA A 44 13.52 -12.34 3.99
CA ALA A 44 14.34 -11.18 3.61
C ALA A 44 13.54 -10.13 2.83
N ILE A 45 12.66 -10.55 1.92
CA ILE A 45 11.77 -9.65 1.17
C ILE A 45 10.77 -8.97 2.12
N PHE A 46 10.20 -9.71 3.08
CA PHE A 46 9.30 -9.15 4.10
C PHE A 46 9.99 -8.08 4.95
N LEU A 47 11.18 -8.36 5.47
CA LEU A 47 11.97 -7.39 6.25
C LEU A 47 12.34 -6.15 5.43
N PHE A 48 12.63 -6.31 4.14
CA PHE A 48 12.93 -5.20 3.24
C PHE A 48 11.71 -4.30 2.98
N ILE A 49 10.52 -4.90 2.80
CA ILE A 49 9.27 -4.14 2.64
C ILE A 49 8.93 -3.37 3.92
N VAL A 50 9.06 -4.00 5.10
CA VAL A 50 8.87 -3.34 6.39
C VAL A 50 9.84 -2.16 6.56
N ALA A 51 11.12 -2.34 6.22
CA ALA A 51 12.11 -1.26 6.29
C ALA A 51 11.77 -0.07 5.38
N ILE A 52 11.28 -0.32 4.16
CA ILE A 52 10.83 0.74 3.24
C ILE A 52 9.60 1.47 3.80
N MET A 53 8.66 0.76 4.42
CA MET A 53 7.49 1.37 5.06
C MET A 53 7.88 2.30 6.22
N PHE A 54 8.88 1.94 7.02
CA PHE A 54 9.38 2.80 8.09
C PHE A 54 10.08 4.07 7.57
N ILE A 55 10.87 3.96 6.50
CA ILE A 55 11.58 5.10 5.90
C ILE A 55 10.60 6.07 5.21
N SER A 56 9.59 5.55 4.50
CA SER A 56 8.58 6.37 3.81
C SER A 56 7.55 6.99 4.76
N GLY A 57 7.18 6.29 5.85
CA GLY A 57 6.32 6.82 6.91
C GLY A 57 7.00 7.94 7.72
N GLY A 58 8.28 7.79 8.07
CA GLY A 58 9.03 8.80 8.81
C GLY A 58 9.30 10.10 8.03
N ALA A 59 9.60 10.00 6.73
CA ALA A 59 9.82 11.17 5.88
C ALA A 59 8.53 12.01 5.68
N SER A 60 7.37 11.35 5.63
CA SER A 60 6.07 12.01 5.45
C SER A 60 5.65 12.82 6.69
N VAL A 61 5.97 12.33 7.90
CA VAL A 61 5.67 13.04 9.16
C VAL A 61 6.60 14.25 9.36
N TRP A 62 7.88 14.15 8.97
CA TRP A 62 8.84 15.26 9.11
C TRP A 62 8.62 16.40 8.10
N LEU A 63 8.21 16.09 6.86
CA LEU A 63 7.89 17.10 5.84
C LEU A 63 6.57 17.85 6.14
N SER A 64 5.61 17.19 6.79
CA SER A 64 4.34 17.83 7.16
C SER A 64 4.50 18.81 8.32
N SER A 65 5.36 18.51 9.31
CA SER A 65 5.63 19.39 10.46
C SER A 65 6.30 20.72 10.08
N LYS A 66 7.20 20.75 9.08
CA LYS A 66 7.85 22.01 8.64
C LYS A 66 6.96 22.95 7.82
N LYS A 67 5.83 22.47 7.28
CA LYS A 67 4.93 23.29 6.45
C LYS A 67 3.87 24.01 7.30
N THR A 68 3.50 23.45 8.44
CA THR A 68 2.52 24.03 9.37
C THR A 68 3.08 25.18 10.21
N GLU A 69 4.38 25.19 10.54
CA GLU A 69 4.98 26.31 11.29
C GLU A 69 5.07 27.62 10.48
N LYS A 70 5.09 27.57 9.14
CA LYS A 70 5.16 28.77 8.30
C LYS A 70 3.82 29.43 7.98
N MET A 71 2.69 28.78 8.29
CA MET A 71 1.36 29.31 7.94
C MET A 71 0.62 29.96 9.13
N VAL A 72 1.14 29.90 10.35
CA VAL A 72 0.46 30.40 11.56
C VAL A 72 0.93 31.80 12.00
N GLN A 73 1.92 32.41 11.34
CA GLN A 73 2.45 33.74 11.72
C GLN A 73 1.92 34.94 10.92
N ASN A 74 0.95 34.79 10.01
CA ASN A 74 0.57 35.90 9.12
C ASN A 74 -0.94 36.24 9.11
N ILE A 75 -1.54 36.40 10.29
CA ILE A 75 -2.89 37.00 10.45
C ILE A 75 -2.84 38.11 11.52
N GLY A 76 -2.33 39.29 11.11
CA GLY A 76 -2.66 40.65 11.60
C GLY A 76 -2.20 41.09 13.01
N PRO A 77 -2.17 42.42 13.30
CA PRO A 77 -2.60 43.56 12.47
C PRO A 77 -1.48 44.58 12.20
N GLN A 78 -1.45 45.20 11.01
CA GLN A 78 -0.81 46.51 10.85
C GLN A 78 -1.73 47.46 10.10
N VAL A 79 -2.22 48.45 10.84
CA VAL A 79 -2.72 49.73 10.34
C VAL A 79 -1.70 50.77 10.80
N ARG A 80 -1.02 51.44 9.85
CA ARG A 80 -0.64 52.87 9.92
C ARG A 80 0.14 53.30 8.66
N ASP A 81 -0.49 54.21 7.94
CA ASP A 81 -0.01 55.38 7.20
C ASP A 81 1.48 55.52 6.83
N SER A 82 1.76 55.78 5.54
CA SER A 82 2.52 56.96 5.06
C SER A 82 2.56 57.04 3.53
N GLU A 83 2.24 58.23 3.01
CA GLU A 83 2.42 58.68 1.62
C GLU A 83 3.90 58.69 1.18
N LYS A 84 4.15 58.34 -0.09
CA LYS A 84 4.65 59.26 -1.15
C LYS A 84 4.86 58.55 -2.49
N GLN A 85 4.43 59.21 -3.56
CA GLN A 85 4.67 58.89 -4.97
C GLN A 85 6.18 58.90 -5.30
N GLU A 86 6.63 58.05 -6.24
CA GLU A 86 7.06 58.49 -7.58
C GLU A 86 7.22 57.31 -8.55
N ALA A 87 7.26 57.62 -9.84
CA ALA A 87 6.76 56.85 -10.97
C ALA A 87 7.76 55.88 -11.63
N ALA A 88 7.22 54.77 -12.14
CA ALA A 88 7.55 54.19 -13.46
C ALA A 88 6.48 53.14 -13.86
N SER A 89 5.74 53.40 -14.93
CA SER A 89 4.88 52.42 -15.62
C SER A 89 5.63 51.81 -16.82
N PRO A 90 5.08 50.84 -17.57
CA PRO A 90 4.71 49.48 -17.16
C PRO A 90 5.21 48.42 -18.18
N VAL A 91 5.51 47.20 -17.75
CA VAL A 91 5.38 46.01 -18.63
C VAL A 91 4.74 44.89 -17.82
N LYS A 92 3.41 44.93 -17.70
CA LYS A 92 2.62 43.76 -17.30
C LYS A 92 2.43 42.92 -18.56
N THR A 93 3.17 41.82 -18.67
CA THR A 93 2.65 40.64 -19.39
C THR A 93 1.50 40.11 -18.54
N GLN A 94 0.30 40.55 -18.86
CA GLN A 94 -0.94 40.08 -18.26
C GLN A 94 -1.32 38.78 -18.97
N GLU A 95 -0.79 37.64 -18.48
CA GLU A 95 -1.35 36.34 -18.84
C GLU A 95 -2.82 36.30 -18.38
N LYS A 96 -3.70 35.94 -19.32
CA LYS A 96 -5.16 35.96 -19.17
C LYS A 96 -5.62 35.02 -18.03
N PRO A 97 -6.55 35.43 -17.15
CA PRO A 97 -7.18 34.57 -16.14
C PRO A 97 -7.85 33.30 -16.73
N GLN A 98 -8.25 33.35 -18.01
CA GLN A 98 -8.89 32.23 -18.71
C GLN A 98 -7.98 31.00 -18.88
N GLN A 99 -6.67 31.18 -19.05
CA GLN A 99 -5.75 30.06 -19.34
C GLN A 99 -5.39 29.25 -18.07
N THR A 100 -5.45 29.89 -16.90
CA THR A 100 -5.23 29.24 -15.60
C THR A 100 -6.42 28.41 -15.15
N GLN A 101 -7.64 28.86 -15.49
CA GLN A 101 -8.89 28.18 -15.14
C GLN A 101 -9.11 26.89 -15.96
N GLU A 102 -8.74 26.92 -17.24
CA GLU A 102 -8.82 25.79 -18.16
C GLU A 102 -7.80 24.69 -17.82
N ARG A 103 -6.58 25.08 -17.42
CA ARG A 103 -5.57 24.14 -16.88
C ARG A 103 -6.01 23.47 -15.58
N ALA A 104 -6.58 24.24 -14.65
CA ALA A 104 -7.06 23.69 -13.38
C ALA A 104 -8.21 22.68 -13.59
N GLN A 105 -9.13 22.95 -14.52
CA GLN A 105 -10.19 22.01 -14.89
C GLN A 105 -9.64 20.75 -15.57
N ALA A 106 -8.67 20.89 -16.47
CA ALA A 106 -8.04 19.74 -17.12
C ALA A 106 -7.31 18.84 -16.11
N GLU A 107 -6.56 19.42 -15.17
CA GLU A 107 -5.89 18.67 -14.10
C GLU A 107 -6.88 17.95 -13.18
N GLN A 108 -7.99 18.60 -12.86
CA GLN A 108 -9.04 17.99 -12.03
C GLN A 108 -9.74 16.82 -12.76
N ASN A 109 -9.96 16.96 -14.07
CA ASN A 109 -10.52 15.88 -14.89
C ASN A 109 -9.56 14.68 -14.97
N ILE A 110 -8.25 14.91 -15.09
CA ILE A 110 -7.25 13.83 -15.08
C ILE A 110 -7.30 13.08 -13.74
N LYS A 111 -7.25 13.79 -12.62
CA LYS A 111 -7.33 13.17 -11.28
C LYS A 111 -8.61 12.37 -11.09
N LYS A 112 -9.74 12.88 -11.55
CA LYS A 112 -11.02 12.18 -11.50
C LYS A 112 -10.99 10.87 -12.30
N THR A 113 -10.45 10.90 -13.52
CA THR A 113 -10.32 9.69 -14.36
C THR A 113 -9.35 8.68 -13.77
N GLU A 114 -8.23 9.13 -13.19
CA GLU A 114 -7.29 8.26 -12.47
C GLU A 114 -7.94 7.63 -11.24
N ALA A 115 -8.74 8.40 -10.50
CA ALA A 115 -9.48 7.92 -9.35
C ALA A 115 -10.53 6.87 -9.72
N GLU A 116 -11.26 7.07 -10.83
CA GLU A 116 -12.22 6.10 -11.35
C GLU A 116 -11.54 4.76 -11.68
N LYS A 117 -10.44 4.80 -12.44
CA LYS A 117 -9.64 3.60 -12.78
C LYS A 117 -9.08 2.90 -11.54
N ALA A 118 -8.60 3.68 -10.57
CA ALA A 118 -8.10 3.15 -9.31
C ALA A 118 -9.21 2.42 -8.54
N VAL A 119 -10.37 3.07 -8.34
CA VAL A 119 -11.51 2.47 -7.66
C VAL A 119 -11.99 1.20 -8.37
N GLU A 120 -12.07 1.20 -9.69
CA GLU A 120 -12.43 0.00 -10.46
C GLU A 120 -11.44 -1.15 -10.22
N SER A 121 -10.13 -0.87 -10.34
CA SER A 121 -9.07 -1.87 -10.17
C SER A 121 -9.07 -2.46 -8.75
N PHE A 122 -9.26 -1.62 -7.73
CA PHE A 122 -9.38 -2.07 -6.34
C PHE A 122 -10.66 -2.85 -6.09
N ASN A 123 -11.80 -2.46 -6.67
CA ASN A 123 -13.05 -3.19 -6.53
C ASN A 123 -12.95 -4.59 -7.14
N GLN A 124 -12.32 -4.72 -8.32
CA GLN A 124 -12.07 -6.02 -8.94
C GLN A 124 -11.16 -6.88 -8.06
N THR A 125 -10.06 -6.30 -7.57
CA THR A 125 -9.14 -6.98 -6.66
C THR A 125 -9.82 -7.43 -5.37
N GLN A 126 -10.63 -6.55 -4.77
CA GLN A 126 -11.34 -6.84 -3.53
C GLN A 126 -12.37 -7.96 -3.73
N LYS A 127 -13.03 -8.03 -4.89
CA LYS A 127 -13.92 -9.16 -5.23
C LYS A 127 -13.16 -10.49 -5.23
N VAL A 128 -11.98 -10.54 -5.88
CA VAL A 128 -11.15 -11.75 -5.89
C VAL A 128 -10.66 -12.09 -4.49
N PHE A 129 -10.15 -11.10 -3.75
CA PHE A 129 -9.73 -11.26 -2.34
C PHE A 129 -10.85 -11.84 -1.48
N ASN A 130 -12.05 -11.27 -1.56
CA ASN A 130 -13.21 -11.72 -0.77
C ASN A 130 -13.66 -13.13 -1.18
N SER A 131 -13.50 -13.51 -2.45
CA SER A 131 -13.76 -14.88 -2.91
C SER A 131 -12.81 -15.87 -2.24
N VAL A 132 -11.50 -15.62 -2.29
CA VAL A 132 -10.48 -16.48 -1.64
C VAL A 132 -10.70 -16.51 -0.13
N LEU A 133 -10.93 -15.35 0.48
CA LEU A 133 -11.21 -15.20 1.91
C LEU A 133 -12.41 -16.05 2.33
N THR A 134 -13.52 -15.97 1.60
CA THR A 134 -14.76 -16.69 1.92
C THR A 134 -14.56 -18.20 1.84
N SER A 135 -13.92 -18.68 0.77
CA SER A 135 -13.56 -20.09 0.64
C SER A 135 -12.65 -20.55 1.78
N TYR A 136 -11.63 -19.75 2.11
CA TYR A 136 -10.72 -20.05 3.21
C TYR A 136 -11.39 -20.04 4.60
N GLN A 137 -12.29 -19.09 4.87
CA GLN A 137 -13.07 -19.03 6.11
C GLN A 137 -13.96 -20.27 6.30
N SER A 138 -14.45 -20.87 5.22
CA SER A 138 -15.12 -22.17 5.29
C SER A 138 -14.15 -23.26 5.77
N GLN A 139 -12.96 -23.35 5.16
CA GLN A 139 -11.96 -24.37 5.50
C GLN A 139 -11.49 -24.28 6.95
N ILE A 140 -11.12 -23.08 7.42
CA ILE A 140 -10.63 -22.88 8.80
C ILE A 140 -11.72 -23.20 9.83
N LYS A 141 -12.99 -22.92 9.52
CA LYS A 141 -14.13 -23.26 10.39
C LYS A 141 -14.34 -24.77 10.47
N ASP A 142 -14.32 -25.47 9.35
CA ASP A 142 -14.53 -26.92 9.33
C ASP A 142 -13.39 -27.66 10.03
N ILE A 143 -12.14 -27.25 9.78
CA ILE A 143 -10.95 -27.78 10.48
C ILE A 143 -11.00 -27.49 11.98
N GLY A 144 -11.36 -26.26 12.37
CA GLY A 144 -11.54 -25.88 13.79
C GLY A 144 -12.68 -26.62 14.48
N GLY A 145 -13.71 -27.05 13.73
CA GLY A 145 -14.79 -27.89 14.21
C GLY A 145 -14.44 -29.39 14.33
N GLY A 146 -13.16 -29.76 14.14
CA GLY A 146 -12.68 -31.14 14.25
C GLY A 146 -13.02 -32.01 13.04
N ARG A 147 -13.58 -31.45 11.97
CA ARG A 147 -13.75 -32.16 10.70
C ARG A 147 -12.43 -32.04 9.97
N ILE A 148 -11.62 -33.10 9.96
CA ILE A 148 -10.39 -33.18 9.16
C ILE A 148 -10.59 -34.26 8.10
N ILE A 149 -10.75 -33.84 6.85
CA ILE A 149 -11.01 -34.65 5.67
C ILE A 149 -9.77 -34.53 4.78
N LEU A 150 -9.38 -35.62 4.12
CA LEU A 150 -8.23 -35.69 3.20
C LEU A 150 -8.21 -34.59 2.12
N THR A 151 -9.37 -34.03 1.77
CA THR A 151 -9.49 -32.99 0.73
C THR A 151 -8.97 -31.63 1.14
N TYR A 152 -8.80 -31.36 2.44
CA TYR A 152 -8.37 -30.04 2.91
C TYR A 152 -7.00 -29.62 2.40
N HIS A 153 -6.05 -30.54 2.25
CA HIS A 153 -4.75 -30.18 1.68
C HIS A 153 -4.87 -29.67 0.26
N ASN A 154 -5.61 -30.36 -0.61
CA ASN A 154 -5.80 -29.93 -1.99
C ASN A 154 -6.55 -28.59 -2.08
N ASP A 155 -7.52 -28.36 -1.19
CA ASP A 155 -8.28 -27.11 -1.19
C ASP A 155 -7.44 -25.94 -0.63
N LEU A 156 -6.64 -26.18 0.40
CA LEU A 156 -5.72 -25.18 0.95
C LEU A 156 -4.58 -24.85 -0.01
N ASP A 157 -4.04 -25.83 -0.72
CA ASP A 157 -3.03 -25.62 -1.76
C ASP A 157 -3.58 -24.76 -2.91
N LYS A 158 -4.80 -25.06 -3.38
CA LYS A 158 -5.49 -24.21 -4.38
C LYS A 158 -5.72 -22.79 -3.88
N LEU A 159 -6.13 -22.63 -2.63
CA LEU A 159 -6.32 -21.30 -2.03
C LEU A 159 -4.98 -20.55 -1.92
N SER A 160 -3.88 -21.25 -1.64
CA SER A 160 -2.55 -20.67 -1.64
C SER A 160 -2.15 -20.20 -3.05
N GLU A 161 -2.35 -21.02 -4.08
CA GLU A 161 -2.08 -20.63 -5.47
C GLU A 161 -2.90 -19.39 -5.87
N GLN A 162 -4.19 -19.37 -5.54
CA GLN A 162 -5.07 -18.22 -5.80
C GLN A 162 -4.63 -16.96 -5.07
N SER A 163 -4.19 -17.08 -3.81
CA SER A 163 -3.67 -15.96 -3.02
C SER A 163 -2.36 -15.41 -3.60
N LEU A 164 -1.44 -16.28 -4.03
CA LEU A 164 -0.20 -15.89 -4.68
C LEU A 164 -0.44 -15.22 -6.04
N ASP A 165 -1.39 -15.71 -6.83
CA ASP A 165 -1.76 -15.09 -8.10
C ASP A 165 -2.45 -13.74 -7.88
N LEU A 166 -3.30 -13.62 -6.86
CA LEU A 166 -3.84 -12.34 -6.43
C LEU A 166 -2.71 -11.37 -6.04
N PHE A 167 -1.70 -11.81 -5.31
CA PHE A 167 -0.56 -10.96 -4.95
C PHE A 167 0.15 -10.42 -6.20
N LYS A 168 0.43 -11.27 -7.19
CA LYS A 168 1.03 -10.85 -8.47
C LYS A 168 0.13 -9.86 -9.21
N ASN A 169 -1.18 -10.09 -9.23
CA ASN A 169 -2.15 -9.20 -9.86
C ASN A 169 -2.14 -7.81 -9.19
N VAL A 170 -2.13 -7.75 -7.85
CA VAL A 170 -2.03 -6.48 -7.13
C VAL A 170 -0.69 -5.80 -7.39
N GLN A 171 0.41 -6.56 -7.36
CA GLN A 171 1.75 -6.04 -7.63
C GLN A 171 1.84 -5.40 -9.03
N ASN A 172 1.21 -6.01 -10.03
CA ASN A 172 1.22 -5.55 -11.42
C ASN A 172 0.09 -4.57 -11.76
N MET A 173 -0.78 -4.24 -10.79
CA MET A 173 -1.86 -3.27 -10.98
C MET A 173 -1.30 -1.91 -11.41
N ASP A 174 -1.71 -1.43 -12.58
CA ASP A 174 -1.41 -0.09 -13.07
C ASP A 174 -2.30 0.92 -12.34
N ILE A 175 -1.67 1.86 -11.63
CA ILE A 175 -2.40 2.81 -10.81
C ILE A 175 -1.63 4.11 -10.65
N ALA A 176 -2.37 5.22 -10.54
CA ALA A 176 -1.78 6.53 -10.36
C ALA A 176 -1.02 6.63 -9.02
N LYS A 177 0.03 7.47 -9.00
CA LYS A 177 1.01 7.53 -7.89
C LYS A 177 0.37 7.75 -6.53
N GLN A 178 -0.71 8.54 -6.47
CA GLN A 178 -1.43 8.86 -5.25
C GLN A 178 -2.18 7.66 -4.62
N TYR A 179 -2.32 6.54 -5.34
CA TYR A 179 -2.94 5.30 -4.86
C TYR A 179 -1.93 4.18 -4.55
N VAL A 180 -0.63 4.42 -4.78
CA VAL A 180 0.42 3.39 -4.57
C VAL A 180 0.47 2.91 -3.13
N TYR A 181 0.22 3.79 -2.16
CA TYR A 181 0.18 3.42 -0.75
C TYR A 181 -0.94 2.40 -0.45
N GLN A 182 -2.15 2.63 -0.97
CA GLN A 182 -3.27 1.71 -0.82
C GLN A 182 -3.02 0.39 -1.54
N LYS A 183 -2.28 0.41 -2.66
CA LYS A 183 -1.86 -0.80 -3.38
C LYS A 183 -0.94 -1.63 -2.50
N GLN A 184 0.03 -1.00 -1.83
CA GLN A 184 0.91 -1.68 -0.87
C GLN A 184 0.13 -2.27 0.32
N ILE A 185 -0.84 -1.54 0.86
CA ILE A 185 -1.71 -2.07 1.93
C ILE A 185 -2.48 -3.30 1.43
N MET A 186 -3.05 -3.27 0.23
CA MET A 186 -3.74 -4.43 -0.35
C MET A 186 -2.79 -5.61 -0.55
N MET A 187 -1.56 -5.39 -1.02
CA MET A 187 -0.54 -6.45 -1.10
C MET A 187 -0.27 -7.07 0.27
N THR A 188 -0.13 -6.26 1.32
CA THR A 188 0.05 -6.74 2.70
C THR A 188 -1.15 -7.56 3.18
N ALA A 189 -2.38 -7.17 2.83
CA ALA A 189 -3.57 -7.95 3.15
C ALA A 189 -3.53 -9.35 2.51
N VAL A 190 -3.11 -9.43 1.24
CA VAL A 190 -2.93 -10.71 0.54
C VAL A 190 -1.83 -11.56 1.18
N LEU A 191 -0.71 -10.94 1.61
CA LEU A 191 0.35 -11.67 2.32
C LEU A 191 -0.11 -12.23 3.67
N TYR A 192 -0.92 -11.50 4.42
CA TYR A 192 -1.50 -12.03 5.65
C TYR A 192 -2.47 -13.18 5.39
N LEU A 193 -3.26 -13.11 4.30
CA LEU A 193 -4.13 -14.22 3.89
C LEU A 193 -3.30 -15.45 3.51
N GLN A 194 -2.23 -15.27 2.74
CA GLN A 194 -1.30 -16.35 2.39
C GLN A 194 -0.65 -16.98 3.64
N SER A 195 -0.13 -16.16 4.56
CA SER A 195 0.46 -16.64 5.82
C SER A 195 -0.55 -17.44 6.63
N SER A 196 -1.81 -16.99 6.67
CA SER A 196 -2.88 -17.70 7.35
C SER A 196 -3.10 -19.10 6.75
N ILE A 197 -3.15 -19.20 5.42
CA ILE A 197 -3.29 -20.48 4.70
C ILE A 197 -2.10 -21.40 5.01
N ASP A 198 -0.87 -20.90 4.94
CA ASP A 198 0.35 -21.67 5.21
C ASP A 198 0.41 -22.20 6.64
N ASP A 199 -0.02 -21.39 7.62
CA ASP A 199 -0.11 -21.81 9.01
C ASP A 199 -1.22 -22.85 9.21
N LEU A 200 -2.34 -22.74 8.50
CA LEU A 200 -3.40 -23.75 8.55
C LEU A 200 -2.97 -25.08 7.92
N ILE A 201 -2.25 -25.05 6.79
CA ILE A 201 -1.60 -26.24 6.20
C ILE A 201 -0.62 -26.86 7.20
N SER A 202 0.20 -26.03 7.85
CA SER A 202 1.12 -26.50 8.88
C SER A 202 0.37 -27.16 10.04
N TYR A 203 -0.76 -26.59 10.47
CA TYR A 203 -1.61 -27.20 11.48
C TYR A 203 -2.19 -28.55 11.01
N THR A 204 -2.65 -28.68 9.77
CA THR A 204 -3.19 -29.95 9.28
C THR A 204 -2.13 -31.05 9.24
N ASP A 205 -0.88 -30.69 8.93
CA ASP A 205 0.28 -31.61 8.90
C ASP A 205 0.70 -32.08 10.30
N ASN A 206 0.87 -31.16 11.25
CA ASN A 206 1.55 -31.45 12.53
C ASN A 206 0.66 -31.32 13.78
N LYS A 207 -0.60 -30.92 13.63
CA LYS A 207 -1.60 -30.72 14.70
C LYS A 207 -1.17 -29.76 15.82
N LYS A 208 -0.17 -28.91 15.60
CA LYS A 208 0.28 -27.92 16.60
C LYS A 208 -0.75 -26.81 16.71
N ILE A 209 -1.45 -26.73 17.85
CA ILE A 209 -2.48 -25.72 18.11
C ILE A 209 -1.96 -24.29 17.89
N SER A 210 -0.68 -24.01 18.19
CA SER A 210 -0.08 -22.70 17.92
C SER A 210 -0.20 -22.28 16.45
N LYS A 211 -0.10 -23.22 15.50
CA LYS A 211 -0.29 -22.97 14.07
C LYS A 211 -1.72 -22.62 13.71
N PHE A 212 -2.70 -23.23 14.39
CA PHE A 212 -4.10 -22.85 14.21
C PHE A 212 -4.38 -21.44 14.73
N THR A 213 -3.83 -21.07 15.90
CA THR A 213 -3.94 -19.71 16.43
C THR A 213 -3.25 -18.68 15.54
N GLU A 214 -2.03 -18.95 15.07
CA GLU A 214 -1.30 -18.10 14.12
C GLU A 214 -2.09 -17.90 12.81
N ALA A 215 -2.74 -18.97 12.32
CA ALA A 215 -3.62 -18.88 11.16
C ALA A 215 -4.80 -17.93 11.42
N GLN A 216 -5.49 -18.04 12.55
CA GLN A 216 -6.60 -17.15 12.92
C GLN A 216 -6.17 -15.69 13.07
N ASP A 217 -5.02 -15.45 13.72
CA ASP A 217 -4.48 -14.09 13.90
C ASP A 217 -4.12 -13.45 12.54
N SER A 218 -3.47 -14.22 11.66
CA SER A 218 -3.12 -13.76 10.31
C SER A 218 -4.37 -13.50 9.46
N LEU A 219 -5.42 -14.32 9.62
CA LEU A 219 -6.71 -14.10 8.96
C LEU A 219 -7.34 -12.76 9.38
N GLN A 220 -7.35 -12.47 10.68
CA GLN A 220 -7.88 -11.22 11.21
C GLN A 220 -7.11 -10.02 10.65
N LYS A 221 -5.77 -10.09 10.65
CA LYS A 221 -4.91 -9.05 10.06
C LYS A 221 -5.19 -8.85 8.57
N ALA A 222 -5.43 -9.92 7.81
CA ALA A 222 -5.78 -9.84 6.39
C ALA A 222 -7.09 -9.06 6.17
N ILE A 223 -8.12 -9.35 6.96
CA ILE A 223 -9.44 -8.67 6.89
C ILE A 223 -9.31 -7.19 7.23
N GLU A 224 -8.63 -6.86 8.32
CA GLU A 224 -8.43 -5.48 8.78
C GLU A 224 -7.62 -4.66 7.76
N THR A 225 -6.55 -5.26 7.23
CA THR A 225 -5.68 -4.61 6.25
C THR A 225 -6.40 -4.39 4.91
N ASN A 226 -7.21 -5.35 4.44
CA ASN A 226 -8.05 -5.19 3.25
C ASN A 226 -9.07 -4.05 3.41
N LYS A 227 -9.71 -3.96 4.60
CA LYS A 227 -10.61 -2.86 4.93
C LYS A 227 -9.88 -1.52 4.90
N LEU A 228 -8.66 -1.45 5.44
CA LEU A 228 -7.85 -0.24 5.42
C LEU A 228 -7.52 0.21 3.98
N ALA A 229 -7.13 -0.72 3.10
CA ALA A 229 -6.90 -0.43 1.69
C ALA A 229 -8.16 0.16 1.04
N THR A 230 -9.30 -0.52 1.19
CA THR A 230 -10.59 -0.14 0.59
C THR A 230 -11.04 1.26 1.03
N VAL A 231 -10.97 1.54 2.34
CA VAL A 231 -11.30 2.85 2.90
C VAL A 231 -10.33 3.92 2.40
N GLY A 232 -9.03 3.59 2.32
CA GLY A 232 -8.00 4.49 1.82
C GLY A 232 -8.25 4.91 0.37
N VAL A 233 -8.61 3.97 -0.50
CA VAL A 233 -8.89 4.24 -1.92
C VAL A 233 -10.13 5.12 -2.05
N SER A 234 -11.20 4.75 -1.35
CA SER A 234 -12.45 5.53 -1.34
C SER A 234 -12.20 6.97 -0.88
N LYS A 235 -11.41 7.16 0.17
CA LYS A 235 -11.06 8.50 0.68
C LYS A 235 -10.25 9.30 -0.35
N GLN A 236 -9.22 8.70 -0.95
CA GLN A 236 -8.40 9.38 -1.95
C GLN A 236 -9.20 9.72 -3.21
N ALA A 237 -10.10 8.83 -3.63
CA ALA A 237 -10.95 9.06 -4.80
C ALA A 237 -11.90 10.26 -4.62
N LEU A 238 -12.46 10.41 -3.40
CA LEU A 238 -13.28 11.58 -3.06
C LEU A 238 -12.47 12.89 -3.12
N ILE A 239 -11.21 12.87 -2.63
CA ILE A 239 -10.30 14.03 -2.71
C ILE A 239 -9.99 14.38 -4.17
N ASP A 240 -9.83 13.36 -5.01
CA ASP A 240 -9.56 13.51 -6.44
C ASP A 240 -10.82 13.86 -7.26
N GLY A 241 -11.96 14.09 -6.60
CA GLY A 241 -13.21 14.54 -7.24
C GLY A 241 -14.04 13.42 -7.88
N TYR A 242 -13.71 12.16 -7.60
CA TYR A 242 -14.52 11.00 -7.97
C TYR A 242 -15.42 10.59 -6.80
N SER A 243 -16.73 10.64 -7.05
CA SER A 243 -17.72 9.99 -6.18
C SER A 243 -18.27 8.78 -6.93
N PRO A 244 -18.10 7.55 -6.42
CA PRO A 244 -18.68 6.38 -7.06
C PRO A 244 -20.20 6.57 -7.15
N PRO A 245 -20.86 6.09 -8.22
CA PRO A 245 -22.30 6.17 -8.32
C PRO A 245 -22.91 5.52 -7.09
N LYS A 246 -23.77 6.26 -6.37
CA LYS A 246 -24.57 5.67 -5.29
C LYS A 246 -25.28 4.47 -5.90
N GLY A 247 -25.01 3.28 -5.38
CA GLY A 247 -25.72 2.08 -5.80
C GLY A 247 -27.21 2.39 -5.75
N LYS A 248 -27.94 2.03 -6.81
CA LYS A 248 -29.39 2.02 -6.75
C LYS A 248 -29.73 1.21 -5.51
N GLU A 249 -30.33 1.84 -4.52
CA GLU A 249 -31.07 1.12 -3.50
C GLU A 249 -31.99 0.19 -4.28
N SER A 250 -31.78 -1.11 -4.11
CA SER A 250 -32.62 -2.16 -4.67
C SER A 250 -34.04 -1.89 -4.20
N GLN A 251 -34.86 -1.35 -5.11
CA GLN A 251 -36.31 -1.40 -5.04
C GLN A 251 -36.77 -2.82 -5.30
#